data_AF-A0A358NID7-F1
#
_entry.id   AF-A0A358NID7-F1
#
_cell.length_a   1.000
_cell.length_b   1.000
_cell.length_c   1.000
_cell.angle_alpha   90.00
_cell.angle_beta   90.00
_cell.angle_gamma   90.00
#
_symmetry.space_group_name_H-M   'P 1'
#
loop_
_entity.id
_entity.type
_entity.pdbx_description
1 polymer ?
#
loop_
_entity_poly.entity_id
_entity_poly.type
_entity_poly.pdbx_seq_one_letter_code
_entity_poly.pdbx_strand_id
1 'polypeptide(L)'
;TDILKGNEKERAYEFIKKQADEGRQAYIVAPLVEESEKMELNSATEIFDELRNNYFSDYSLGLLHGKMNNAEKEEVINRFYEGKINVLVSTTVIEVGVNVPNASVMMVLNAE
;
A
#
# COMPACT_ATOMS: atom_id res chain seq x y z
N THR A 1 2.64 10.30 14.10
CA THR A 1 2.73 8.84 13.98
C THR A 1 1.92 8.25 15.09
N ASP A 2 0.88 7.50 14.76
CA ASP A 2 -0.01 6.84 15.71
C ASP A 2 0.20 5.32 15.61
N ILE A 3 0.24 4.64 16.76
CA ILE A 3 0.35 3.16 16.82
C ILE A 3 -1.04 2.62 17.14
N LEU A 4 -1.58 1.78 16.26
CA LEU A 4 -2.92 1.24 16.34
C LEU A 4 -2.86 -0.27 16.66
N LYS A 5 -3.76 -0.74 17.53
CA LYS A 5 -3.91 -2.17 17.86
C LYS A 5 -4.78 -2.88 16.82
N GLY A 6 -4.78 -4.21 16.81
CA GLY A 6 -5.42 -5.02 15.76
C GLY A 6 -6.91 -4.72 15.52
N ASN A 7 -7.64 -4.28 16.55
CA ASN A 7 -9.05 -3.87 16.46
C ASN A 7 -9.26 -2.43 15.94
N GLU A 8 -8.19 -1.68 15.68
CA GLU A 8 -8.24 -0.28 15.23
C GLU A 8 -7.84 -0.15 13.74
N LYS A 9 -7.61 -1.27 13.04
CA LYS A 9 -7.27 -1.27 11.61
C LYS A 9 -8.36 -0.62 10.75
N GLU A 10 -9.63 -0.85 11.05
CA GLU A 10 -10.75 -0.22 10.35
C GLU A 10 -10.69 1.31 10.44
N ARG A 11 -10.37 1.85 11.62
CA ARG A 11 -10.20 3.30 11.81
C ARG A 11 -9.06 3.86 10.96
N ALA A 12 -7.98 3.10 10.79
CA ALA A 12 -6.90 3.47 9.88
C ALA A 12 -7.38 3.52 8.42
N TYR A 13 -8.15 2.52 8.00
CA TYR A 13 -8.71 2.48 6.65
C TYR A 13 -9.69 3.62 6.41
N GLU A 14 -10.57 3.94 7.35
CA GLU A 14 -11.46 5.10 7.27
C GLU A 14 -10.68 6.42 7.15
N PHE A 15 -9.58 6.56 7.90
CA PHE A 15 -8.72 7.73 7.80
C PHE A 15 -8.06 7.83 6.41
N ILE A 16 -7.55 6.71 5.88
CA ILE A 16 -6.99 6.65 4.53
C ILE A 16 -8.05 7.02 3.47
N LYS A 17 -9.28 6.50 3.59
CA LYS A 17 -10.40 6.83 2.70
C LYS A 17 -10.67 8.33 2.68
N LYS A 18 -10.79 8.94 3.87
CA LYS A 18 -10.99 10.39 3.99
C LYS A 18 -9.88 11.19 3.30
N GLN A 19 -8.64 10.75 3.44
CA GLN A 19 -7.50 11.39 2.75
C GLN A 19 -7.58 11.19 1.23
N ALA A 20 -7.97 10.01 0.76
CA ALA A 20 -8.19 9.74 -0.66
C ALA A 20 -9.33 10.59 -1.26
N ASP A 21 -10.41 10.79 -0.50
CA ASP A 21 -11.54 11.67 -0.90
C ASP A 21 -11.10 13.15 -1.00
N GLU A 22 -10.10 13.55 -0.21
CA GLU A 22 -9.45 14.87 -0.29
C GLU A 22 -8.41 14.96 -1.43
N GLY A 23 -8.29 13.92 -2.26
CA GLY A 23 -7.35 13.84 -3.39
C GLY A 23 -5.91 13.51 -2.97
N ARG A 24 -5.70 13.08 -1.73
CA ARG A 24 -4.39 12.59 -1.25
C ARG A 24 -4.21 11.12 -1.56
N GLN A 25 -3.00 10.63 -1.32
CA GLN A 25 -2.64 9.24 -1.56
C GLN A 25 -2.02 8.61 -0.32
N ALA A 26 -2.10 7.29 -0.24
CA ALA A 26 -1.60 6.54 0.90
C ALA A 26 -0.75 5.34 0.49
N TYR A 27 0.23 5.03 1.34
CA TYR A 27 0.98 3.78 1.28
C TYR A 27 0.46 2.81 2.35
N ILE A 28 0.30 1.54 1.97
CA ILE A 28 0.09 0.44 2.90
C ILE A 28 1.26 -0.52 2.73
N VAL A 29 2.12 -0.61 3.73
CA VAL A 29 3.31 -1.45 3.70
C VAL A 29 3.00 -2.77 4.39
N ALA A 30 3.01 -3.85 3.62
CA ALA A 30 2.91 -5.21 4.13
C ALA A 30 4.23 -5.62 4.83
N PRO A 31 4.17 -6.42 5.89
CA PRO A 31 5.36 -6.88 6.60
C PRO A 31 6.22 -7.77 5.69
N LEU A 32 7.54 -7.67 5.85
CA LEU A 32 8.47 -8.65 5.30
C LEU A 32 8.42 -9.90 6.20
N VAL A 33 8.11 -11.04 5.61
CA VAL A 33 8.11 -12.33 6.33
C VAL A 33 9.41 -13.03 5.97
N GLU A 34 10.36 -13.09 6.91
CA GLU A 34 11.72 -13.64 6.70
C GLU A 34 11.75 -15.13 6.32
N GLU A 35 10.61 -15.82 6.31
CA GLU A 35 10.54 -17.26 6.08
C GLU A 35 10.63 -17.67 4.60
N SER A 36 10.35 -16.80 3.61
CA SER A 36 10.74 -16.94 2.18
C SER A 36 10.13 -15.85 1.26
N GLU A 37 10.80 -15.51 0.14
CA GLU A 37 10.27 -14.64 -0.94
C GLU A 37 8.93 -15.13 -1.55
N LYS A 38 8.59 -16.42 -1.41
CA LYS A 38 7.29 -16.96 -1.82
C LYS A 38 6.18 -16.55 -0.85
N MET A 39 6.44 -16.55 0.44
CA MET A 39 5.47 -16.12 1.45
C MET A 39 5.25 -14.61 1.43
N GLU A 40 6.29 -13.81 1.18
CA GLU A 40 6.15 -12.35 1.00
C GLU A 40 5.21 -11.99 -0.14
N LEU A 41 5.37 -12.63 -1.31
CA LEU A 41 4.52 -12.40 -2.48
C LEU A 41 3.04 -12.68 -2.16
N ASN A 42 2.79 -13.83 -1.54
CA ASN A 42 1.44 -14.26 -1.20
C ASN A 42 0.82 -13.28 -0.22
N SER A 43 1.56 -12.84 0.80
CA SER A 43 1.08 -11.88 1.78
C SER A 43 0.72 -10.52 1.14
N ALA A 44 1.57 -9.98 0.26
CA ALA A 44 1.30 -8.71 -0.44
C ALA A 44 0.02 -8.77 -1.28
N THR A 45 -0.12 -9.87 -2.02
CA THR A 45 -1.22 -10.09 -2.97
C THR A 45 -2.51 -10.34 -2.21
N GLU A 46 -2.46 -11.15 -1.15
CA GLU A 46 -3.61 -11.41 -0.27
C GLU A 46 -4.10 -10.13 0.42
N ILE A 47 -3.19 -9.33 0.97
CA ILE A 47 -3.54 -8.03 1.56
C ILE A 47 -4.13 -7.11 0.49
N PHE A 48 -3.53 -7.05 -0.70
CA PHE A 48 -4.05 -6.24 -1.79
C PHE A 48 -5.47 -6.66 -2.20
N ASP A 49 -5.71 -7.96 -2.36
CA ASP A 49 -7.02 -8.49 -2.74
C ASP A 49 -8.06 -8.28 -1.62
N GLU A 50 -7.69 -8.48 -0.36
CA GLU A 50 -8.55 -8.19 0.79
C GLU A 50 -8.95 -6.70 0.81
N LEU A 51 -7.96 -5.82 0.71
CA LEU A 51 -8.18 -4.37 0.72
C LEU A 51 -9.02 -3.93 -0.46
N ARG A 52 -8.74 -4.42 -1.67
CA ARG A 52 -9.48 -4.10 -2.89
C ARG A 52 -10.94 -4.56 -2.81
N ASN A 53 -11.20 -5.74 -2.27
CA ASN A 53 -12.55 -6.31 -2.27
C ASN A 53 -13.41 -5.84 -1.11
N ASN A 54 -12.82 -5.59 0.07
CA ASN A 54 -13.58 -5.37 1.30
C ASN A 54 -13.56 -3.92 1.78
N TYR A 55 -12.44 -3.21 1.61
CA TYR A 55 -12.26 -1.90 2.23
C TYR A 55 -12.20 -0.78 1.20
N PHE A 56 -11.56 -0.98 0.06
CA PHE A 56 -11.25 0.06 -0.90
C PHE A 56 -11.81 -0.24 -2.30
N SER A 57 -12.97 -0.89 -2.38
CA SER A 57 -13.63 -1.26 -3.64
C SER A 57 -13.91 -0.07 -4.57
N ASP A 58 -14.13 1.11 -3.99
CA ASP A 58 -14.43 2.35 -4.72
C ASP A 58 -13.18 3.19 -5.03
N TYR A 59 -11.99 2.70 -4.69
CA TYR A 59 -10.72 3.43 -4.84
C TYR A 59 -9.78 2.71 -5.79
N SER A 60 -8.90 3.49 -6.44
CA SER A 60 -7.85 2.94 -7.29
C SER A 60 -6.70 2.42 -6.45
N LEU A 61 -6.49 1.10 -6.47
CA LEU A 61 -5.44 0.43 -5.71
C LEU A 61 -4.33 -0.06 -6.64
N GLY A 62 -3.08 0.06 -6.18
CA GLY A 62 -1.89 -0.48 -6.82
C GLY A 62 -1.19 -1.49 -5.93
N LEU A 63 -0.51 -2.45 -6.55
CA LEU A 63 0.36 -3.42 -5.88
C LEU A 63 1.78 -3.25 -6.40
N LEU A 64 2.75 -3.24 -5.48
CA LEU A 64 4.17 -3.23 -5.80
C LEU A 64 4.89 -4.26 -4.92
N HIS A 65 5.59 -5.20 -5.54
CA HIS A 65 6.38 -6.19 -4.78
C HIS A 65 7.65 -6.61 -5.54
N GLY A 66 8.58 -7.22 -4.82
CA GLY A 66 9.90 -7.60 -5.34
C GLY A 66 9.89 -8.41 -6.65
N LYS A 67 8.91 -9.31 -6.83
CA LYS A 67 8.81 -10.18 -8.03
C LYS A 67 8.29 -9.53 -9.30
N MET A 68 7.81 -8.28 -9.25
CA MET A 68 7.43 -7.57 -10.46
C MET A 68 8.68 -7.25 -11.27
N ASN A 69 8.58 -7.31 -12.59
CA ASN A 69 9.66 -6.85 -13.43
C ASN A 69 9.78 -5.31 -13.37
N ASN A 70 10.91 -4.75 -13.83
CA ASN A 70 11.17 -3.32 -13.71
C ASN A 70 10.12 -2.46 -14.46
N ALA A 71 9.65 -2.92 -15.62
CA ALA A 71 8.66 -2.18 -16.40
C ALA A 71 7.31 -2.10 -15.66
N GLU A 72 6.87 -3.20 -15.04
CA GLU A 72 5.66 -3.23 -14.21
C GLU A 72 5.79 -2.33 -12.98
N LYS A 73 6.96 -2.35 -12.31
CA LYS A 73 7.24 -1.47 -11.17
C LYS A 73 7.17 0.00 -11.57
N GLU A 74 7.85 0.37 -12.66
CA GLU A 74 7.84 1.73 -13.20
C GLU A 74 6.43 2.19 -13.58
N GLU A 75 5.62 1.33 -14.21
CA GLU A 75 4.25 1.66 -14.56
C GLU A 75 3.40 1.96 -13.32
N VAL A 76 3.44 1.10 -12.31
CA VAL A 76 2.68 1.29 -11.08
C VAL A 76 3.14 2.55 -10.34
N ILE A 77 4.45 2.76 -10.25
CA ILE A 77 5.06 3.95 -9.66
C ILE A 77 4.60 5.21 -10.38
N ASN A 78 4.64 5.23 -11.71
CA ASN A 78 4.24 6.40 -12.50
C ASN A 78 2.75 6.70 -12.32
N ARG A 79 1.90 5.66 -12.34
CA ARG A 79 0.46 5.82 -12.09
C ARG A 79 0.18 6.35 -10.67
N PHE A 80 0.96 5.92 -9.69
CA PHE A 80 0.87 6.47 -8.34
C PHE A 80 1.38 7.91 -8.30
N TYR A 81 2.51 8.24 -8.91
CA TYR A 81 3.02 9.62 -8.98
C TYR A 81 2.02 10.58 -9.66
N GLU A 82 1.32 10.12 -10.70
CA GLU A 82 0.28 10.89 -11.41
C GLU A 82 -1.06 11.01 -10.65
N GLY A 83 -1.19 10.41 -9.46
CA GLY A 83 -2.44 10.43 -8.69
C GLY A 83 -3.52 9.50 -9.21
N LYS A 84 -3.22 8.59 -10.16
CA LYS A 84 -4.17 7.61 -10.69
C LYS A 84 -4.42 6.43 -9.75
N ILE A 85 -3.60 6.27 -8.72
CA ILE A 85 -3.73 5.26 -7.68
C ILE A 85 -3.87 5.99 -6.34
N ASN A 86 -4.98 5.76 -5.64
CA ASN A 86 -5.24 6.35 -4.33
C ASN A 86 -4.42 5.66 -3.24
N VAL A 87 -4.30 4.34 -3.31
CA VAL A 87 -3.63 3.53 -2.29
C VAL A 87 -2.65 2.56 -2.94
N LEU A 88 -1.38 2.63 -2.55
CA LEU A 88 -0.34 1.70 -3.01
C LEU A 88 0.02 0.70 -1.90
N VAL A 89 -0.17 -0.58 -2.18
CA VAL A 89 0.25 -1.69 -1.31
C VAL A 89 1.64 -2.15 -1.71
N SER A 90 2.59 -2.23 -0.76
CA SER A 90 3.99 -2.65 -1.03
C SER A 90 4.57 -3.54 0.05
N THR A 91 5.42 -4.52 -0.30
CA THR A 91 6.16 -5.35 0.70
C THR A 91 7.50 -4.76 1.12
N THR A 92 8.16 -4.05 0.21
CA THR A 92 9.47 -3.47 0.50
C THR A 92 9.32 -1.98 0.73
N VAL A 93 10.24 -1.43 1.54
CA VAL A 93 10.52 0.01 1.56
C VAL A 93 10.59 0.45 0.11
N ILE A 94 9.70 1.39 -0.25
CA ILE A 94 9.68 2.03 -1.57
C ILE A 94 11.12 2.33 -1.92
N GLU A 95 11.63 1.64 -2.93
CA GLU A 95 13.04 1.70 -3.29
C GLU A 95 13.38 3.18 -3.47
N VAL A 96 14.32 3.65 -2.64
CA VAL A 96 14.57 5.06 -2.33
C VAL A 96 14.76 5.84 -3.63
N GLY A 97 13.71 6.52 -4.10
CA GLY A 97 13.77 7.23 -5.37
C GLY A 97 12.48 7.95 -5.79
N VAL A 98 11.32 7.43 -5.40
CA VAL A 98 10.02 8.02 -5.79
C VAL A 98 9.44 8.79 -4.61
N ASN A 99 9.86 10.04 -4.47
CA ASN A 99 9.15 10.97 -3.61
C ASN A 99 7.82 11.34 -4.28
N VAL A 100 6.70 10.87 -3.76
CA VAL A 100 5.35 11.26 -4.20
C VAL A 100 4.84 12.31 -3.23
N PRO A 101 4.89 13.62 -3.58
CA PRO A 101 4.58 14.70 -2.62
C PRO A 101 3.13 14.69 -2.14
N ASN A 102 2.24 14.04 -2.90
CA ASN A 102 0.82 13.95 -2.58
C ASN A 102 0.47 12.74 -1.69
N ALA A 103 1.44 11.85 -1.42
CA ALA A 103 1.26 10.77 -0.47
C ALA A 103 1.36 11.30 0.96
N SER A 104 0.23 11.40 1.66
CA SER A 104 0.13 12.02 2.99
C SER A 104 0.05 11.03 4.14
N VAL A 105 -0.22 9.75 3.85
CA VAL A 105 -0.39 8.70 4.86
C VAL A 105 0.46 7.48 4.53
N MET A 106 1.08 6.90 5.56
CA MET A 106 1.72 5.60 5.48
C MET A 106 1.22 4.73 6.63
N MET A 107 0.65 3.58 6.29
CA MET A 107 0.26 2.54 7.24
C MET A 107 1.23 1.36 7.07
N VAL A 108 1.87 0.94 8.15
CA VAL A 108 2.70 -0.26 8.16
C VAL A 108 1.92 -1.36 8.88
N LEU A 109 1.68 -2.47 8.21
CA LEU A 109 0.96 -3.61 8.75
C LEU A 109 1.91 -4.51 9.53
N ASN A 110 1.45 -4.97 10.69
CA ASN A 110 2.17 -5.91 11.56
C ASN A 110 3.66 -5.55 11.74
N ALA A 111 3.93 -4.27 11.99
CA ALA A 111 5.26 -3.80 12.37
C ALA A 111 5.59 -4.32 13.78
N GLU A 112 6.26 -5.48 13.85
CA GLU A 112 7.02 -5.89 15.04
C GLU A 112 8.32 -5.08 15.17
#